data_AF-A0A2V9MYX9-F1
#
_entry.id   AF-A0A2V9MYX9-F1
#
_cell.length_a   1.000
_cell.length_b   1.000
_cell.length_c   1.000
_cell.angle_alpha   90.00
_cell.angle_beta   90.00
_cell.angle_gamma   90.00
#
_symmetry.space_group_name_H-M   'P 1'
#
loop_
_entity.id
_entity.type
_entity.pdbx_description
1 polymer ?
#
loop_
_entity_poly.entity_id
_entity_poly.type
_entity_poly.pdbx_seq_one_letter_code
_entity_poly.pdbx_strand_id
1 'polypeptide(L)'
;MASYLGFHEFRKAWAQLLGFNLEDMQGFGGTQPWTTEPLQCFFDHSDCDGEISWQDAEQILAEARKDATKLPKYDWAFSVLIRACEAAVDEKLPISFA
;
A
#
# COMPACT_ATOMS: atom_id res chain seq x y z
N MET A 1 5.77 -13.06 -15.39
CA MET A 1 6.57 -11.97 -14.80
C MET A 1 5.82 -10.64 -14.89
N ALA A 2 4.58 -10.58 -14.38
CA ALA A 2 3.72 -9.39 -14.47
C ALA A 2 3.32 -8.83 -13.09
N SER A 3 3.72 -9.49 -11.99
CA SER A 3 3.23 -9.18 -10.64
C SER A 3 3.93 -8.01 -9.96
N TYR A 4 5.27 -7.90 -10.07
CA TYR A 4 6.02 -6.86 -9.33
C TYR A 4 5.92 -5.46 -9.96
N LEU A 5 6.12 -5.35 -11.28
CA LEU A 5 5.99 -4.07 -11.99
C LEU A 5 4.58 -3.49 -11.86
N GLY A 6 3.55 -4.34 -11.91
CA GLY A 6 2.16 -3.89 -11.77
C GLY A 6 1.84 -3.33 -10.38
N PHE A 7 2.40 -3.92 -9.33
CA PHE A 7 2.15 -3.48 -7.95
C PHE A 7 2.93 -2.21 -7.59
N HIS A 8 4.15 -2.04 -8.14
CA HIS A 8 4.90 -0.79 -8.00
C HIS A 8 4.18 0.38 -8.68
N GLU A 9 3.72 0.21 -9.93
CA GLU A 9 2.95 1.26 -10.64
C GLU A 9 1.61 1.57 -9.96
N PHE A 10 0.98 0.56 -9.35
CA PHE A 10 -0.18 0.76 -8.49
C PHE A 10 0.15 1.64 -7.28
N ARG A 11 1.23 1.33 -6.53
CA ARG A 11 1.67 2.13 -5.38
C ARG A 11 1.96 3.58 -5.76
N LYS A 12 2.66 3.80 -6.88
CA LYS A 12 2.90 5.16 -7.39
C LYS A 12 1.61 5.92 -7.69
N ALA A 13 0.68 5.28 -8.40
CA ALA A 13 -0.60 5.91 -8.73
C ALA A 13 -1.44 6.24 -7.49
N TRP A 14 -1.41 5.37 -6.48
CA TRP A 14 -2.15 5.60 -5.24
C TRP A 14 -1.50 6.69 -4.37
N ALA A 15 -0.18 6.72 -4.25
CA ALA A 15 0.53 7.82 -3.58
C ALA A 15 0.18 9.18 -4.21
N GLN A 16 0.20 9.26 -5.55
CA GLN A 16 -0.19 10.47 -6.28
C GLN A 16 -1.64 10.89 -5.99
N LEU A 17 -2.56 9.93 -5.93
CA LEU A 17 -3.95 10.18 -5.55
C LEU A 17 -4.07 10.75 -4.13
N LEU A 18 -3.21 10.29 -3.20
CA LEU A 18 -3.14 10.76 -1.81
C LEU A 18 -2.36 12.08 -1.65
N GLY A 19 -1.83 12.62 -2.75
CA GLY A 19 -1.24 13.96 -2.78
C GLY A 19 0.27 14.00 -2.59
N PHE A 20 0.98 12.88 -2.71
CA PHE A 20 2.45 12.86 -2.67
C PHE A 20 3.06 12.00 -3.77
N ASN A 21 4.33 12.20 -4.06
CA ASN A 21 5.04 11.44 -5.08
C ASN A 21 5.94 10.39 -4.42
N LEU A 22 5.63 9.11 -4.63
CA LEU A 22 6.38 8.00 -4.03
C LEU A 22 7.86 8.01 -4.46
N GLU A 23 8.16 8.39 -5.70
CA GLU A 23 9.53 8.39 -6.23
C GLU A 23 10.44 9.46 -5.61
N ASP A 24 9.86 10.45 -4.92
CA ASP A 24 10.64 11.46 -4.19
C ASP A 24 11.07 10.98 -2.80
N MET A 25 10.47 9.88 -2.31
CA MET A 25 10.69 9.34 -0.96
C MET A 25 11.93 8.44 -0.88
N GLN A 26 12.56 8.43 0.29
CA GLN A 26 13.65 7.50 0.61
C GLN A 26 13.17 6.05 0.45
N GLY A 27 14.01 5.22 -0.20
CA GLY A 27 13.67 3.84 -0.54
C GLY A 27 13.07 3.65 -1.94
N PHE A 28 12.62 4.73 -2.60
CA PHE A 28 11.93 4.69 -3.90
C PHE A 28 12.64 5.48 -5.02
N GLY A 29 13.90 5.86 -4.78
CA GLY A 29 14.74 6.60 -5.75
C GLY A 29 15.00 8.06 -5.35
N GLY A 30 14.22 8.59 -4.40
CA GLY A 30 14.38 9.95 -3.89
C GLY A 30 15.11 10.03 -2.55
N THR A 31 15.19 11.25 -2.02
CA THR A 31 15.90 11.58 -0.78
C THR A 31 15.02 12.22 0.29
N GLN A 32 13.73 12.44 0.01
CA GLN A 32 12.81 13.00 0.99
C GLN A 32 12.55 11.98 2.10
N PRO A 33 12.80 12.33 3.38
CA PRO A 33 12.50 11.45 4.49
C PRO A 33 10.99 11.32 4.65
N TRP A 34 10.54 10.13 5.04
CA TRP A 34 9.17 9.93 5.49
C TRP A 34 8.91 10.68 6.81
N THR A 35 7.80 11.37 6.89
CA THR A 35 7.42 12.17 8.06
C THR A 35 5.98 11.97 8.49
N THR A 36 5.02 12.24 7.59
CA THR A 36 3.59 12.33 7.89
C THR A 36 2.72 11.92 6.70
N GLU A 37 3.32 11.28 5.70
CA GLU A 37 2.65 10.89 4.48
C GLU A 37 1.52 9.88 4.77
N PRO A 38 0.36 10.01 4.10
CA PRO A 38 -0.75 9.08 4.26
C PRO A 38 -0.32 7.64 3.99
N LEU A 39 -0.74 6.72 4.86
CA LEU A 39 -0.45 5.29 4.76
C LEU A 39 1.05 4.98 4.63
N GLN A 40 1.91 5.73 5.33
CA GLN A 40 3.36 5.43 5.38
C GLN A 40 3.62 3.95 5.73
N CYS A 41 2.82 3.34 6.62
CA CYS A 41 2.92 1.92 6.97
C CYS A 41 2.77 0.96 5.76
N PHE A 42 2.14 1.38 4.68
CA PHE A 42 2.02 0.64 3.43
C PHE A 42 3.07 1.06 2.41
N PHE A 43 3.32 2.37 2.26
CA PHE A 43 4.20 2.87 1.22
C PHE A 43 5.69 2.77 1.57
N ASP A 44 6.07 2.89 2.83
CA ASP A 44 7.45 2.70 3.33
C ASP A 44 7.72 1.23 3.69
N HIS A 45 6.84 0.32 3.27
CA HIS A 45 7.01 -1.10 3.54
C HIS A 45 7.94 -1.75 2.50
N SER A 46 8.93 -2.50 3.00
CA SER A 46 9.82 -3.32 2.20
C SER A 46 9.09 -4.50 1.54
N ASP A 47 9.33 -4.67 0.24
CA ASP A 47 8.73 -5.74 -0.58
C ASP A 47 9.30 -7.13 -0.34
N CYS A 48 10.42 -7.22 0.38
CA CYS A 48 11.18 -8.45 0.60
C CYS A 48 11.23 -8.90 2.07
N ASP A 49 10.82 -8.02 2.98
CA ASP A 49 10.89 -8.25 4.42
C ASP A 49 9.98 -7.28 5.15
N GLY A 50 9.31 -7.78 6.18
CA GLY A 50 8.46 -7.01 7.08
C GLY A 50 7.01 -7.47 7.13
N GLU A 51 6.27 -6.84 8.03
CA GLU A 51 4.90 -7.16 8.36
C GLU A 51 4.08 -5.87 8.42
N ILE A 52 2.85 -5.93 7.92
CA ILE A 52 1.84 -4.91 8.19
C ILE A 52 0.99 -5.41 9.35
N SER A 53 0.98 -4.67 10.47
CA SER A 53 0.17 -5.01 11.62
C SER A 53 -1.32 -5.02 11.27
N TRP A 54 -2.16 -5.76 12.00
CA TRP A 54 -3.61 -5.76 11.72
C TRP A 54 -4.24 -4.37 11.95
N GLN A 55 -3.65 -3.54 12.81
CA GLN A 55 -4.07 -2.15 13.03
C GLN A 55 -3.73 -1.25 11.83
N ASP A 56 -2.55 -1.42 11.25
CA ASP A 56 -2.18 -0.72 10.01
C ASP A 56 -3.03 -1.22 8.84
N ALA A 57 -3.31 -2.52 8.79
CA ALA A 57 -4.22 -3.12 7.81
C ALA A 57 -5.63 -2.52 7.89
N GLU A 58 -6.13 -2.19 9.09
CA GLU A 58 -7.41 -1.47 9.25
C GLU A 58 -7.39 -0.08 8.61
N GLN A 59 -6.31 0.68 8.79
CA GLN A 59 -6.14 2.00 8.18
C GLN A 59 -6.06 1.90 6.65
N ILE A 60 -5.28 0.94 6.15
CA ILE A 60 -5.13 0.66 4.72
C ILE A 60 -6.47 0.25 4.11
N LEU A 61 -7.21 -0.65 4.77
CA LEU A 61 -8.52 -1.12 4.32
C LEU A 61 -9.53 0.02 4.18
N ALA A 62 -9.58 0.91 5.18
CA ALA A 62 -10.48 2.06 5.18
C ALA A 62 -10.21 2.98 3.98
N GLU A 63 -8.95 3.33 3.74
CA GLU A 63 -8.59 4.23 2.64
C GLU A 63 -8.71 3.53 1.27
N ALA A 64 -8.32 2.25 1.18
CA ALA A 64 -8.44 1.46 -0.05
C ALA A 64 -9.88 1.39 -0.56
N ARG A 65 -10.85 1.17 0.33
CA ARG A 65 -12.29 1.13 -0.03
C ARG A 65 -12.79 2.48 -0.57
N LYS A 66 -12.27 3.59 -0.05
CA LYS A 66 -12.61 4.94 -0.50
C LYS A 66 -12.01 5.25 -1.87
N ASP A 67 -10.80 4.79 -2.14
CA ASP A 67 -10.02 5.20 -3.30
C ASP A 67 -10.07 4.22 -4.49
N ALA A 68 -10.45 2.96 -4.29
CA ALA A 68 -10.48 1.95 -5.34
C ALA A 68 -11.26 2.40 -6.59
N THR A 69 -12.39 3.10 -6.39
CA THR A 69 -13.22 3.62 -7.48
C THR A 69 -12.55 4.74 -8.30
N LYS A 70 -11.55 5.41 -7.75
CA LYS A 70 -10.82 6.51 -8.40
C LYS A 70 -9.70 6.01 -9.31
N LEU A 71 -9.28 4.75 -9.13
CA LEU A 71 -8.18 4.11 -9.85
C LEU A 71 -8.62 2.78 -10.46
N PRO A 72 -9.63 2.77 -11.36
CA PRO A 72 -10.23 1.54 -11.89
C PRO A 72 -9.24 0.67 -12.68
N LYS A 73 -8.17 1.26 -13.23
CA LYS A 73 -7.07 0.52 -13.86
C LYS A 73 -6.38 -0.46 -12.90
N TYR A 74 -6.40 -0.16 -11.60
CA TYR A 74 -5.76 -0.93 -10.54
C TYR A 74 -6.76 -1.66 -9.64
N ASP A 75 -8.00 -1.85 -10.09
CA ASP A 75 -9.07 -2.54 -9.34
C ASP A 75 -8.64 -3.92 -8.83
N TRP A 76 -7.89 -4.68 -9.64
CA TRP A 76 -7.32 -5.96 -9.21
C TRP A 76 -6.35 -5.81 -8.04
N ALA A 77 -5.46 -4.80 -8.07
CA ALA A 77 -4.48 -4.59 -7.00
C ALA A 77 -5.16 -4.14 -5.70
N PHE A 78 -6.15 -3.23 -5.81
CA PHE A 78 -7.01 -2.88 -4.68
C PHE A 78 -7.75 -4.09 -4.13
N SER A 79 -8.32 -4.94 -4.99
CA SER A 79 -9.04 -6.14 -4.57
C SER A 79 -8.16 -7.14 -3.81
N VAL A 80 -6.91 -7.33 -4.25
CA VAL A 80 -5.94 -8.19 -3.55
C VAL A 80 -5.59 -7.59 -2.19
N LEU A 81 -5.28 -6.29 -2.15
CA LEU A 81 -4.92 -5.60 -0.92
C LEU A 81 -6.07 -5.59 0.10
N ILE A 82 -7.28 -5.25 -0.33
CA ILE A 82 -8.49 -5.23 0.50
C ILE A 82 -8.72 -6.60 1.15
N ARG A 83 -8.65 -7.68 0.37
CA ARG A 83 -8.83 -9.05 0.92
C ARG A 83 -7.76 -9.42 1.93
N ALA A 84 -6.51 -9.06 1.67
CA ALA A 84 -5.42 -9.31 2.62
C ALA A 84 -5.64 -8.53 3.92
N CYS A 85 -6.04 -7.26 3.84
CA CYS A 85 -6.32 -6.44 5.02
C CYS A 85 -7.55 -6.93 5.79
N GLU A 86 -8.61 -7.35 5.10
CA GLU A 86 -9.80 -7.94 5.74
C GLU A 86 -9.43 -9.19 6.55
N ALA A 87 -8.68 -10.12 5.97
CA ALA A 87 -8.22 -11.32 6.68
C ALA A 87 -7.36 -10.98 7.90
N ALA A 88 -6.41 -10.04 7.74
CA ALA A 88 -5.56 -9.59 8.85
C ALA A 88 -6.35 -8.98 10.01
N VAL A 89 -7.35 -8.15 9.70
CA VAL A 89 -8.22 -7.50 10.71
C VAL A 89 -9.11 -8.53 11.39
N ASP A 90 -9.71 -9.45 10.65
CA ASP A 90 -10.63 -10.47 11.18
C ASP A 90 -9.90 -11.45 12.11
N GLU A 91 -8.71 -11.89 11.72
CA GLU A 91 -7.90 -12.85 12.49
C GLU A 91 -7.01 -12.17 13.54
N LYS A 92 -6.89 -10.84 13.50
CA LYS A 92 -5.94 -10.04 14.30
C LYS A 92 -4.48 -10.51 14.14
N LEU A 93 -4.13 -10.88 12.91
CA LEU A 93 -2.80 -11.33 12.53
C LEU A 93 -2.17 -10.36 11.52
N PRO A 94 -0.85 -10.20 11.52
CA PRO A 94 -0.19 -9.33 10.55
C PRO A 94 -0.28 -9.91 9.13
N ILE A 95 -0.23 -9.03 8.13
CA ILE A 95 0.03 -9.43 6.75
C ILE A 95 1.55 -9.63 6.62
N SER A 96 1.95 -10.87 6.32
CA SER A 96 3.34 -11.20 6.01
C SER A 96 3.54 -11.27 4.50
N PHE A 97 4.57 -10.58 4.02
CA PHE A 97 4.98 -10.60 2.61
C PHE A 97 6.21 -11.51 2.51
N ALA A 98 5.96 -12.82 2.39
CA ALA A 98 6.97 -13.88 2.28
C ALA A 98 7.00 -14.50 0.88
#